data_AF-A0A951K3B7-F1
#
_entry.id   AF-A0A951K3B7-F1
#
_cell.length_a   1.000
_cell.length_b   1.000
_cell.length_c   1.000
_cell.angle_alpha   90.00
_cell.angle_beta   90.00
_cell.angle_gamma   90.00
#
_symmetry.space_group_name_H-M   'P 1'
#
loop_
_entity.id
_entity.type
_entity.pdbx_description
1 polymer ?
#
loop_
_entity_poly.entity_id
_entity_poly.type
_entity_poly.pdbx_seq_one_letter_code
_entity_poly.pdbx_strand_id
1 'polypeptide(L)' 'MPFTDGAPDEDALADAGAFELEAYGPGQNCNATYDLEPGTYTLFCIVEAPDGETHYEKGMRGTLTVR' A
#
# COMPACT_ATOMS: atom_id res chain seq x y z
N MET A 1 -3.66 -9.38 -5.29
CA MET A 1 -4.21 -8.17 -4.66
C MET A 1 -5.32 -7.67 -5.56
N PRO A 2 -6.47 -7.20 -5.05
CA PRO A 2 -7.59 -6.82 -5.90
C PRO A 2 -7.29 -5.50 -6.63
N PHE A 3 -7.56 -5.47 -7.93
CA PHE A 3 -7.48 -4.30 -8.80
C PHE A 3 -8.80 -4.17 -9.55
N THR A 4 -9.24 -2.93 -9.73
CA THR A 4 -10.43 -2.59 -10.50
C THR A 4 -10.07 -1.48 -11.49
N ASP A 5 -10.28 -1.72 -12.78
CA ASP A 5 -9.97 -0.79 -13.88
C ASP A 5 -8.52 -0.27 -13.94
N GLY A 6 -7.55 -1.09 -13.53
CA GLY A 6 -6.13 -0.74 -13.53
C GLY A 6 -5.70 0.15 -12.36
N ALA A 7 -6.59 0.39 -11.41
CA ALA A 7 -6.29 0.97 -10.12
C ALA A 7 -6.42 -0.10 -9.01
N PRO A 8 -5.74 0.08 -7.87
CA PRO A 8 -5.96 -0.78 -6.73
C PRO A 8 -7.43 -0.68 -6.29
N ASP A 9 -8.01 -1.81 -5.90
CA ASP A 9 -9.38 -1.83 -5.39
C ASP A 9 -9.37 -1.39 -3.92
N GLU A 10 -9.49 -0.08 -3.71
CA GLU A 10 -9.36 0.54 -2.38
C GLU A 10 -10.45 0.07 -1.40
N ASP A 11 -11.67 -0.17 -1.91
CA ASP A 11 -12.77 -0.70 -1.09
C ASP A 11 -12.43 -2.12 -0.59
N ALA A 12 -11.95 -2.98 -1.48
CA ALA A 12 -11.54 -4.33 -1.11
C ALA A 12 -10.31 -4.36 -0.17
N LEU A 13 -9.39 -3.41 -0.32
CA LEU A 13 -8.24 -3.25 0.56
C LEU A 13 -8.65 -2.78 1.96
N ALA A 14 -9.55 -1.80 2.04
CA ALA A 14 -10.12 -1.33 3.30
C ALA A 14 -10.90 -2.44 4.02
N ASP A 15 -11.72 -3.22 3.29
CA ASP A 15 -12.44 -4.38 3.83
C ASP A 15 -11.49 -5.47 4.34
N ALA A 16 -10.32 -5.61 3.73
CA ALA A 16 -9.26 -6.51 4.18
C ALA A 16 -8.47 -5.96 5.40
N GLY A 17 -8.82 -4.78 5.90
CA GLY A 17 -8.18 -4.13 7.04
C GLY A 17 -6.90 -3.37 6.70
N ALA A 18 -6.65 -3.10 5.42
CA ALA A 18 -5.57 -2.19 5.04
C ALA A 18 -5.98 -0.74 5.33
N PHE A 19 -4.99 0.05 5.72
CA PHE A 19 -5.08 1.50 5.78
C PHE A 19 -4.08 2.06 4.76
N GLU A 20 -4.43 3.15 4.10
CA GLU A 20 -3.75 3.60 2.90
C GLU A 20 -3.30 5.07 3.01
N LEU A 21 -2.07 5.32 2.58
CA LEU A 21 -1.63 6.65 2.17
C LEU A 21 -1.69 6.68 0.64
N GLU A 22 -2.52 7.57 0.09
CA GLU A 22 -2.67 7.74 -1.35
C GLU A 22 -1.32 7.84 -2.07
N ALA A 23 -1.22 7.18 -3.23
CA ALA A 23 -0.04 7.25 -4.07
C ALA A 23 0.29 8.69 -4.48
N TYR A 24 1.56 9.06 -4.41
CA TYR A 24 2.05 10.39 -4.79
C TYR A 24 3.19 10.30 -5.80
N GLY A 25 3.28 11.31 -6.65
CA GLY A 25 4.21 11.35 -7.77
C GLY A 25 5.63 11.79 -7.40
N PRO A 26 6.56 11.73 -8.37
CA PRO A 26 7.94 12.16 -8.18
C PRO A 26 8.05 13.60 -7.67
N GLY A 27 8.91 13.82 -6.66
CA GLY A 27 9.15 15.14 -6.06
C GLY A 27 8.10 15.59 -5.05
N GLN A 28 7.06 14.78 -4.81
CA GLN A 28 6.08 15.02 -3.75
C GLN A 28 6.48 14.29 -2.46
N ASN A 29 6.02 14.84 -1.33
CA ASN A 29 6.11 14.21 -0.03
C ASN A 29 4.71 14.19 0.59
N CYS A 30 4.32 13.04 1.14
CA CYS A 30 3.09 12.89 1.88
C CYS A 30 3.38 12.24 3.24
N ASN A 31 2.55 12.52 4.24
CA ASN A 31 2.67 11.95 5.57
C ASN A 31 1.31 11.41 5.99
N ALA A 32 1.32 10.30 6.73
CA ALA A 32 0.15 9.73 7.36
C ALA A 32 0.46 9.42 8.83
N THR A 33 -0.58 9.37 9.65
CA THR A 33 -0.47 8.96 11.05
C THR A 33 -1.63 8.02 11.35
N TYR A 34 -1.30 6.85 11.89
CA TYR A 34 -2.26 5.80 12.21
C TYR A 34 -2.03 5.34 13.64
N ASP A 35 -3.11 5.07 14.35
CA ASP A 35 -3.08 4.35 15.62
C ASP A 35 -3.09 2.85 15.33
N LEU A 36 -1.99 2.17 15.70
CA LEU A 36 -1.81 0.74 15.44
C LEU A 36 -1.82 -0.04 16.76
N GLU A 37 -2.61 -1.11 16.80
CA GLU A 37 -2.55 -2.08 17.88
C GLU A 37 -1.23 -2.89 17.82
N PRO A 38 -0.79 -3.52 18.93
CA PRO A 38 0.34 -4.44 18.88
C PRO A 38 0.12 -5.56 17.86
N GLY A 39 1.08 -5.77 16.96
CA GLY A 39 0.91 -6.67 15.83
C GLY A 39 2.06 -6.65 14.83
N THR A 40 1.93 -7.48 13.79
CA THR A 40 2.85 -7.50 12.64
C THR A 40 2.10 -7.03 11.40
N TYR A 41 2.60 -5.96 10.80
CA TYR A 41 2.02 -5.30 9.65
C TYR A 41 2.93 -5.45 8.43
N THR A 42 2.32 -5.61 7.27
CA THR A 42 3.03 -5.52 5.99
C THR A 42 2.87 -4.10 5.46
N LEU A 43 3.99 -3.43 5.22
CA LEU A 43 4.02 -2.17 4.48
C LEU A 43 4.26 -2.53 3.01
N PHE A 44 3.46 -1.97 2.10
CA PHE A 44 3.63 -2.24 0.67
C PHE A 44 3.15 -1.06 -0.18
N CYS A 45 3.66 -0.98 -1.41
CA CYS A 45 3.14 -0.07 -2.44
C CYS A 45 2.59 -0.92 -3.59
N ILE A 46 1.37 -0.62 -4.03
CA ILE A 46 0.66 -1.43 -5.01
C ILE A 46 0.46 -0.71 -6.36
N VAL A 47 1.09 0.44 -6.55
CA VAL A 47 1.08 1.17 -7.82
C VAL A 47 1.61 0.28 -8.95
N GLU A 48 0.88 0.24 -10.06
CA GLU A 48 1.29 -0.45 -11.28
C GLU A 48 2.37 0.36 -12.01
N ALA A 49 3.46 -0.31 -12.38
CA ALA A 49 4.52 0.27 -13.20
C ALA A 49 4.18 0.15 -14.71
N PRO A 50 4.89 0.88 -15.59
CA PRO A 50 4.61 0.83 -17.04
C PRO A 50 4.73 -0.55 -17.70
N ASP A 51 5.35 -1.53 -17.04
CA ASP A 51 5.47 -2.91 -17.51
C ASP A 51 4.38 -3.86 -16.96
N GLY A 52 3.38 -3.32 -16.27
CA GLY A 52 2.23 -4.05 -15.74
C GLY A 52 2.49 -4.79 -14.43
N GLU A 53 3.72 -4.75 -13.89
CA GLU A 53 4.02 -5.26 -12.56
C GLU A 53 3.78 -4.18 -11.50
N THR A 54 3.27 -4.56 -10.35
CA THR A 54 3.14 -3.68 -9.20
C THR A 54 4.49 -3.39 -8.56
N HIS A 55 4.62 -2.23 -7.89
CA HIS A 55 5.78 -1.95 -7.05
C HIS A 55 6.01 -3.02 -5.98
N TYR A 56 4.95 -3.65 -5.48
CA TYR A 56 5.02 -4.78 -4.55
C TYR A 56 5.73 -5.99 -5.17
N GLU A 57 5.37 -6.38 -6.39
CA GLU A 57 6.02 -7.48 -7.14
C GLU A 57 7.49 -7.15 -7.43
N LYS A 58 7.78 -5.88 -7.69
CA LYS A 58 9.14 -5.36 -7.84
C LYS A 58 9.92 -5.23 -6.53
N GLY A 59 9.29 -5.53 -5.38
CA GLY A 59 9.95 -5.64 -4.09
C GLY A 59 9.76 -4.47 -3.12
N MET A 60 8.90 -3.50 -3.44
CA MET A 60 8.55 -2.40 -2.54
C MET A 60 7.59 -2.89 -1.44
N ARG A 61 8.17 -3.64 -0.50
CA ARG A 61 7.49 -4.21 0.66
C ARG A 61 8.40 -4.17 1.88
N GLY A 62 7.80 -4.06 3.06
CA GLY A 62 8.48 -4.06 4.34
C GLY A 62 7.61 -4.67 5.44
N THR A 63 8.22 -4.90 6.59
CA THR A 63 7.53 -5.43 7.76
C THR A 63 7.69 -4.45 8.91
N LEU A 64 6.58 -4.12 9.56
CA LEU A 64 6.54 -3.32 10.77
C LEU A 64 5.99 -4.17 11.91
N THR A 65 6.71 -4.22 13.03
CA THR A 65 6.21 -4.86 14.26
C THR A 65 5.96 -3.78 15.29
N VAL A 66 4.71 -3.70 15.75
CA VAL A 66 4.29 -2.88 16.89
C VAL A 66 4.18 -3.81 18.10
N ARG A 67 4.75 -3.41 19.24
CA ARG A 67 4.84 -4.22 20.46
C ARG A 67 4.15 -3.54 21.63
#